data_AF-A0A495A701-F1
#
_entry.id   AF-A0A495A701-F1
#
_cell.length_a   1.000
_cell.length_b   1.000
_cell.length_c   1.000
_cell.angle_alpha   90.00
_cell.angle_beta   90.00
_cell.angle_gamma   90.00
#
_symmetry.space_group_name_H-M   'P 1'
#
loop_
_entity.id
_entity.type
_entity.pdbx_description
1 polymer ?
#
loop_
_entity_poly.entity_id
_entity_poly.type
_entity_poly.pdbx_seq_one_letter_code
_entity_poly.pdbx_strand_id
1 'polypeptide(L)'
;MKKKKRKANTPKHKRLKRNGRLQAAVHWIPKYEGKNLVKGYSKHFGVNKLCAVKELEMLGYSIKESYKKELRDAEQQKQIQAEKRKKSKQQNTEWDLDSDETFAFIAGYTSGGAPYGITWEELEKDLNRESNTKDKDKVPSDIEHEDLPS
;
A
#
# COMPACT_ATOMS: atom_id res chain seq x y z
N MET A 1 -30.68 -22.58 26.58
CA MET A 1 -29.28 -22.61 27.12
C MET A 1 -28.61 -21.26 26.87
N LYS A 2 -28.07 -20.60 27.90
CA LYS A 2 -27.33 -19.32 27.72
C LYS A 2 -25.95 -19.61 27.13
N LYS A 3 -25.63 -19.05 25.96
CA LYS A 3 -24.31 -19.22 25.31
C LYS A 3 -23.20 -18.64 26.21
N LYS A 4 -22.17 -19.43 26.50
CA LYS A 4 -20.99 -19.03 27.29
C LYS A 4 -20.20 -17.98 26.49
N LYS A 5 -20.03 -16.77 27.03
CA LYS A 5 -19.23 -15.72 26.37
C LYS A 5 -17.77 -16.16 26.26
N ARG A 6 -17.20 -16.13 25.05
CA ARG A 6 -15.77 -16.38 24.81
C ARG A 6 -14.95 -15.31 25.54
N LYS A 7 -13.93 -15.72 26.30
CA LYS A 7 -12.98 -14.77 26.90
C LYS A 7 -12.17 -14.14 25.77
N ALA A 8 -12.11 -12.81 25.73
CA ALA A 8 -11.27 -12.12 24.76
C ALA A 8 -9.80 -12.23 25.18
N ASN A 9 -8.93 -12.58 24.24
CA ASN A 9 -7.47 -12.70 24.46
C ASN A 9 -6.79 -11.34 24.67
N THR A 10 -7.49 -10.23 24.43
CA THR A 10 -6.95 -8.89 24.65
C THR A 10 -6.87 -8.56 26.16
N PRO A 11 -5.71 -8.14 26.68
CA PRO A 11 -5.55 -7.75 28.08
C PRO A 11 -6.60 -6.72 28.54
N LYS A 12 -7.08 -6.86 29.78
CA LYS A 12 -8.15 -6.02 30.35
C LYS A 12 -7.86 -4.52 30.22
N HIS A 13 -6.63 -4.11 30.53
CA HIS A 13 -6.21 -2.70 30.51
C HIS A 13 -6.29 -2.07 29.11
N LYS A 14 -6.13 -2.85 28.02
CA LYS A 14 -6.28 -2.37 26.63
C LYS A 14 -7.72 -2.21 26.18
N ARG A 15 -8.68 -2.73 26.96
CA ARG A 15 -10.12 -2.69 26.66
C ARG A 15 -10.86 -1.61 27.46
N LEU A 16 -10.15 -0.91 28.35
CA LEU A 16 -10.73 0.13 29.19
C LEU A 16 -11.22 1.32 28.35
N LYS A 17 -12.36 1.87 28.73
CA LYS A 17 -12.85 3.16 28.24
C LYS A 17 -12.08 4.30 28.93
N ARG A 18 -12.19 5.53 28.40
CA ARG A 18 -11.43 6.72 28.84
C ARG A 18 -11.41 6.89 30.36
N ASN A 19 -12.56 6.92 31.03
CA ASN A 19 -12.63 7.10 32.49
C ASN A 19 -11.89 5.99 33.24
N GLY A 20 -12.05 4.73 32.81
CA GLY A 20 -11.33 3.61 33.40
C GLY A 20 -9.82 3.67 33.17
N ARG A 21 -9.37 4.20 32.03
CA ARG A 21 -7.96 4.46 31.77
C ARG A 21 -7.42 5.56 32.67
N LEU A 22 -8.14 6.66 32.86
CA LEU A 22 -7.72 7.75 33.74
C LEU A 22 -7.55 7.28 35.19
N GLN A 23 -8.52 6.51 35.70
CA GLN A 23 -8.43 5.90 37.04
C GLN A 23 -7.24 4.94 37.17
N ALA A 24 -7.06 4.04 36.19
CA ALA A 24 -5.95 3.10 36.19
C ALA A 24 -4.59 3.79 36.01
N ALA A 25 -4.54 4.87 35.25
CA ALA A 25 -3.34 5.63 34.96
C ALA A 25 -2.74 6.26 36.20
N VAL A 26 -3.56 6.78 37.13
CA VAL A 26 -3.10 7.34 38.39
C VAL A 26 -2.20 6.36 39.17
N HIS A 27 -2.56 5.07 39.18
CA HIS A 27 -1.77 4.04 39.85
C HIS A 27 -0.64 3.47 38.99
N TRP A 28 -0.78 3.54 37.67
CA TRP A 28 0.19 2.97 36.72
C TRP A 28 1.38 3.90 36.46
N ILE A 29 1.15 5.22 36.35
CA ILE A 29 2.20 6.20 36.02
C ILE A 29 3.34 6.20 37.05
N PRO A 30 3.10 6.15 38.38
CA PRO A 30 4.19 6.09 39.36
C PRO A 30 5.06 4.83 39.24
N LYS A 31 4.53 3.76 38.65
CA LYS A 31 5.24 2.48 38.42
C LYS A 31 5.92 2.43 37.05
N TYR A 32 5.79 3.48 36.24
CA TYR A 32 6.30 3.51 34.89
C TYR A 32 7.74 4.05 34.87
N GLU A 33 8.70 3.18 34.55
CA GLU A 33 10.13 3.50 34.53
C GLU A 33 10.65 3.93 33.14
N GLY A 34 9.76 4.00 32.14
CA GLY A 34 10.18 4.29 30.77
C GLY A 34 10.41 5.79 30.51
N LYS A 35 11.34 6.09 29.59
CA LYS A 35 11.71 7.48 29.24
C LYS A 35 10.57 8.31 28.63
N ASN A 36 9.71 7.69 27.82
CA ASN A 36 8.66 8.40 27.08
C ASN A 36 7.27 7.98 27.60
N LEU A 37 6.72 8.81 28.49
CA LEU A 37 5.43 8.57 29.12
C LEU A 37 4.28 8.42 28.12
N VAL A 38 4.25 9.25 27.06
CA VAL A 38 3.21 9.20 26.02
C VAL A 38 3.25 7.86 25.27
N LYS A 39 4.46 7.40 24.90
CA LYS A 39 4.66 6.10 24.23
C LYS A 39 4.30 4.94 25.16
N GLY A 40 4.73 5.01 26.43
CA GLY A 40 4.39 4.03 27.45
C GLY A 40 2.89 3.90 27.65
N TYR A 41 2.21 5.02 27.86
CA TYR A 41 0.77 5.11 28.07
C TYR A 41 -0.01 4.53 26.88
N SER A 42 0.35 4.96 25.67
CA SER A 42 -0.23 4.45 24.41
C SER A 42 -0.10 2.92 24.31
N LYS A 43 1.09 2.37 24.59
CA LYS A 43 1.32 0.92 24.53
C LYS A 43 0.59 0.15 25.64
N HIS A 44 0.56 0.70 26.85
CA HIS A 44 -0.09 0.08 27.99
C HIS A 44 -1.61 0.03 27.76
N PHE A 45 -2.26 1.16 27.47
CA PHE A 45 -3.72 1.20 27.32
C PHE A 45 -4.24 0.92 25.90
N GLY A 46 -3.35 0.72 24.92
CA GLY A 46 -3.74 0.41 23.54
C GLY A 46 -4.41 1.59 22.82
N VAL A 47 -4.02 2.82 23.15
CA VAL A 47 -4.57 4.06 22.55
C VAL A 47 -3.57 4.70 21.59
N ASN A 48 -4.04 5.59 20.70
CA ASN A 48 -3.13 6.42 19.90
C ASN A 48 -2.35 7.40 20.81
N LYS A 49 -1.14 7.78 20.41
CA LYS A 49 -0.29 8.78 21.07
C LYS A 49 -1.00 10.12 21.26
N LEU A 50 -1.80 10.58 20.29
CA LEU A 50 -2.60 11.81 20.45
C LEU A 50 -3.67 11.69 21.56
N CYS A 51 -4.28 10.51 21.71
CA CYS A 51 -5.19 10.24 22.83
C CYS A 51 -4.43 10.17 24.16
N ALA A 52 -3.26 9.53 24.18
CA ALA A 52 -2.41 9.48 25.36
C ALA A 52 -1.99 10.87 25.82
N VAL A 53 -1.61 11.78 24.91
CA VAL A 53 -1.31 13.18 25.24
C VAL A 53 -2.49 13.86 25.93
N LYS A 54 -3.68 13.82 25.31
CA LYS A 54 -4.89 14.44 25.90
C LYS A 54 -5.22 13.86 27.28
N GLU A 55 -5.04 12.55 27.44
CA GLU A 55 -5.30 11.86 28.71
C GLU A 55 -4.28 12.21 29.79
N LEU A 56 -3.01 12.36 29.43
CA LEU A 56 -1.95 12.81 30.32
C LEU A 56 -2.12 14.29 30.70
N GLU A 57 -2.53 15.17 29.77
CA GLU A 57 -2.82 16.58 30.06
C GLU A 57 -3.96 16.72 31.08
N MET A 58 -5.02 15.90 30.99
CA MET A 58 -6.09 15.89 32.00
C MET A 58 -5.64 15.39 33.37
N LEU A 59 -4.58 14.58 33.43
CA LEU A 59 -3.95 14.13 34.67
C LEU A 59 -2.93 15.15 35.20
N GLY A 60 -2.77 16.31 34.53
CA GLY A 60 -1.88 17.39 34.93
C GLY A 60 -0.48 17.34 34.33
N TYR A 61 -0.19 16.42 33.41
CA TYR A 61 1.12 16.35 32.76
C TYR A 61 1.22 17.31 31.58
N SER A 62 2.15 18.26 31.66
CA SER A 62 2.44 19.18 30.56
C SER A 62 3.32 18.50 29.49
N ILE A 63 2.82 18.45 28.26
CA ILE A 63 3.52 17.89 27.11
C ILE A 63 3.88 19.02 26.14
N LYS A 64 5.13 19.03 25.64
CA LYS A 64 5.64 20.06 24.72
C LYS A 64 4.78 20.16 23.45
N GLU A 65 4.44 21.37 23.04
CA GLU A 65 3.62 21.60 21.84
C GLU A 65 4.31 21.17 20.54
N SER A 66 5.64 21.32 20.46
CA SER A 66 6.42 20.80 19.31
C SER A 66 6.20 19.31 19.12
N TYR A 67 6.28 18.53 20.20
CA TYR A 67 6.02 17.09 20.17
C TYR A 67 4.57 16.77 19.80
N LYS A 68 3.60 17.57 20.26
CA LYS A 68 2.20 17.41 19.84
C LYS A 68 2.02 17.64 18.34
N LYS A 69 2.70 18.64 17.77
CA LYS A 69 2.70 18.91 16.33
C LYS A 69 3.27 17.73 15.55
N GLU A 70 4.45 17.24 15.93
CA GLU A 70 5.07 16.05 15.30
C GLU A 70 4.12 14.83 15.30
N LEU A 71 3.39 14.61 16.39
CA LEU A 71 2.43 13.51 16.49
C LEU A 71 1.22 13.70 15.56
N ARG A 72 0.74 14.93 15.37
CA ARG A 72 -0.36 15.23 14.44
C ARG A 72 0.11 15.00 13.00
N ASP A 73 1.27 15.53 12.65
CA ASP A 73 1.87 15.38 11.32
C ASP A 73 2.08 13.90 11.00
N ALA A 74 2.63 13.11 11.92
CA ALA A 74 2.83 11.67 11.75
C ALA A 74 1.50 10.91 11.54
N GLU A 75 0.44 11.27 12.27
CA GLU A 75 -0.87 10.65 12.10
C GLU A 75 -1.50 11.01 10.75
N GLN A 76 -1.39 12.26 10.32
CA GLN A 76 -1.84 12.70 8.99
C GLN A 76 -1.09 11.98 7.87
N GLN A 77 0.25 11.89 7.97
CA GLN A 77 1.06 11.16 6.99
C GLN A 77 0.67 9.67 6.91
N LYS A 78 0.31 9.05 8.04
CA LYS A 78 -0.17 7.67 8.06
C LYS A 78 -1.53 7.52 7.35
N GLN A 79 -2.44 8.47 7.55
CA GLN A 79 -3.74 8.48 6.88
C GLN A 79 -3.59 8.64 5.36
N ILE A 80 -2.79 9.62 4.93
CA ILE A 80 -2.47 9.85 3.51
C ILE A 80 -1.88 8.59 2.86
N GLN A 81 -0.93 7.93 3.53
CA GLN A 81 -0.34 6.69 3.01
C GLN A 81 -1.36 5.54 2.93
N ALA A 82 -2.27 5.43 3.91
CA ALA A 82 -3.31 4.41 3.88
C ALA A 82 -4.30 4.64 2.74
N GLU A 83 -4.68 5.90 2.48
CA GLU A 83 -5.53 6.28 1.35
C GLU A 83 -4.86 6.01 0.01
N LYS A 84 -3.58 6.38 -0.14
CA LYS A 84 -2.79 6.05 -1.34
C LYS A 84 -2.76 4.55 -1.62
N ARG A 85 -2.48 3.73 -0.59
CA ARG A 85 -2.49 2.25 -0.72
C ARG A 85 -3.86 1.72 -1.11
N LYS A 86 -4.94 2.27 -0.53
CA LYS A 86 -6.31 1.89 -0.89
C LYS A 86 -6.61 2.22 -2.36
N LYS A 87 -6.23 3.41 -2.82
CA LYS A 87 -6.42 3.84 -4.22
C LYS A 87 -5.61 2.98 -5.19
N SER A 88 -4.34 2.69 -4.90
CA SER A 88 -3.51 1.82 -5.73
C SER A 88 -4.06 0.40 -5.81
N LYS A 89 -4.59 -0.14 -4.70
CA LYS A 89 -5.24 -1.46 -4.71
C LYS A 89 -6.52 -1.45 -5.56
N GLN A 90 -7.33 -0.40 -5.46
CA GLN A 90 -8.54 -0.26 -6.28
C GLN A 90 -8.21 -0.17 -7.77
N GLN A 91 -7.23 0.66 -8.15
CA GLN A 91 -6.81 0.73 -9.55
C GLN A 91 -6.27 -0.61 -10.03
N ASN A 92 -5.39 -1.28 -9.28
CA ASN A 92 -4.87 -2.59 -9.66
C ASN A 92 -6.00 -3.62 -9.87
N THR A 93 -7.03 -3.64 -9.01
CA THR A 93 -8.20 -4.50 -9.21
C THR A 93 -9.05 -4.08 -10.43
N GLU A 94 -9.14 -2.79 -10.75
CA GLU A 94 -9.86 -2.30 -11.95
C GLU A 94 -9.18 -2.75 -13.25
N TRP A 95 -7.84 -2.69 -13.33
CA TRP A 95 -7.08 -3.21 -14.47
C TRP A 95 -7.12 -4.76 -14.58
N ASP A 96 -7.24 -5.46 -13.45
CA ASP A 96 -7.25 -6.93 -13.37
C ASP A 96 -8.62 -7.54 -13.75
N LEU A 97 -9.72 -6.78 -13.63
CA LEU A 97 -11.07 -7.25 -13.96
C LEU A 97 -11.43 -7.14 -15.46
N ASP A 98 -10.73 -6.30 -16.21
CA ASP A 98 -10.98 -6.08 -17.65
C ASP A 98 -10.02 -6.86 -18.57
N SER A 99 -9.07 -7.60 -17.99
CA SER A 99 -8.12 -8.40 -18.76
C SER A 99 -8.55 -9.87 -18.75
N ASP A 100 -9.38 -10.26 -19.71
CA ASP A 100 -9.55 -11.69 -20.03
C ASP A 100 -8.17 -12.25 -20.43
N GLU A 101 -7.73 -13.33 -19.78
CA GLU A 101 -6.41 -13.96 -19.92
C GLU A 101 -6.15 -14.57 -21.33
N THR A 102 -7.04 -14.29 -22.30
CA THR A 102 -7.05 -14.85 -23.65
C THR A 102 -6.41 -13.95 -24.70
N PHE A 103 -6.55 -12.62 -24.58
CA PHE A 103 -6.05 -11.67 -25.57
C PHE A 103 -5.07 -10.67 -24.94
N ALA A 104 -3.93 -10.46 -25.61
CA ALA A 104 -2.98 -9.40 -25.29
C ALA A 104 -3.45 -8.03 -25.80
N PHE A 105 -4.22 -8.00 -26.89
CA PHE A 105 -4.82 -6.78 -27.46
C PHE A 105 -6.06 -7.11 -28.29
N ILE A 106 -7.22 -6.50 -28.00
CA ILE A 106 -8.45 -6.67 -28.80
C ILE A 106 -8.51 -5.57 -29.88
N ALA A 107 -8.48 -5.98 -31.15
CA ALA A 107 -8.55 -5.06 -32.30
C ALA A 107 -9.98 -4.59 -32.59
N GLY A 108 -10.98 -5.35 -32.14
CA GLY A 108 -12.38 -4.95 -32.22
C GLY A 108 -13.34 -6.07 -31.83
N TYR A 109 -14.64 -5.79 -32.04
CA TYR A 109 -15.72 -6.74 -31.83
C TYR A 109 -16.42 -7.02 -33.17
N THR A 110 -16.77 -8.28 -33.40
CA THR A 110 -17.61 -8.68 -34.54
C THR A 110 -19.05 -8.19 -34.35
N SER A 111 -19.87 -8.20 -35.41
CA SER A 111 -21.29 -7.83 -35.33
C SER A 111 -22.10 -8.67 -34.33
N GLY A 112 -21.64 -9.89 -34.02
CA GLY A 112 -22.20 -10.77 -33.00
C GLY A 112 -21.64 -10.57 -31.59
N GLY A 113 -20.78 -9.57 -31.36
CA GLY A 113 -20.21 -9.25 -30.05
C GLY A 113 -19.01 -10.10 -29.63
N ALA A 114 -18.50 -10.99 -30.48
CA ALA A 114 -17.29 -11.75 -30.19
C ALA A 114 -16.04 -10.86 -30.39
N PRO A 115 -15.12 -10.76 -29.40
CA PRO A 115 -13.87 -10.02 -29.53
C PRO A 115 -12.90 -10.75 -30.47
N TYR A 116 -12.11 -10.00 -31.25
CA TYR A 116 -10.97 -10.52 -31.99
C TYR A 116 -9.76 -9.61 -31.79
N GLY A 117 -8.58 -10.21 -31.77
CA GLY A 117 -7.37 -9.53 -31.33
C GLY A 117 -6.14 -10.42 -31.37
N ILE A 118 -5.03 -9.87 -30.90
CA ILE A 118 -3.75 -10.57 -30.72
C ILE A 118 -3.81 -11.33 -29.40
N THR A 119 -3.54 -12.62 -29.44
CA THR A 119 -3.44 -13.46 -28.25
C THR A 119 -2.04 -13.38 -27.61
N TRP A 120 -1.93 -13.76 -26.33
CA TRP A 120 -0.63 -13.84 -25.66
C TRP A 120 0.32 -14.81 -26.37
N GLU A 121 -0.19 -15.95 -26.85
CA GLU A 121 0.62 -16.91 -27.61
C GLU A 121 1.15 -16.36 -28.94
N GLU A 122 0.34 -15.57 -29.65
CA GLU A 122 0.77 -14.94 -30.91
C GLU A 122 1.84 -13.88 -30.65
N LEU A 123 1.63 -13.04 -29.63
CA LEU A 123 2.60 -12.03 -29.23
C LEU A 123 3.95 -12.66 -28.83
N GLU A 124 3.94 -13.75 -28.07
CA GLU A 124 5.16 -14.49 -27.70
C GLU A 124 5.88 -15.09 -28.91
N LYS A 125 5.14 -15.65 -29.88
CA LYS A 125 5.72 -16.20 -31.11
C LYS A 125 6.38 -15.11 -31.97
N ASP A 126 5.78 -13.93 -32.04
CA ASP A 126 6.32 -12.81 -32.81
C ASP A 126 7.56 -12.19 -32.16
N LEU A 127 7.55 -11.99 -30.84
CA LEU A 127 8.74 -11.52 -30.10
C LEU A 127 9.90 -12.52 -30.16
N ASN A 128 9.61 -13.82 -30.13
CA ASN A 128 10.62 -14.87 -30.31
C ASN A 128 11.14 -14.97 -31.75
N ARG A 129 10.37 -14.52 -32.74
CA ARG A 129 10.83 -14.40 -34.13
C ARG A 129 11.78 -13.21 -34.32
N GLU A 130 11.43 -12.05 -33.77
CA GLU A 130 12.25 -10.83 -33.89
C GLU A 130 13.59 -10.90 -33.14
N SER A 131 13.67 -11.69 -32.06
CA SER A 131 14.93 -11.94 -31.37
C SER A 131 15.88 -12.88 -32.12
N ASN A 132 15.41 -13.58 -33.16
CA ASN A 132 16.19 -14.55 -33.95
C ASN A 132 16.60 -14.03 -35.33
N THR A 133 16.21 -12.81 -35.71
CA THR A 133 16.51 -12.21 -37.04
C THR A 133 17.65 -11.18 -37.03
N LYS A 134 18.26 -10.88 -35.87
CA LYS A 134 19.37 -9.91 -35.80
C LYS A 134 20.73 -10.39 -36.32
N ASP A 135 20.83 -11.58 -36.89
CA ASP A 135 22.12 -12.14 -37.36
C ASP A 135 22.25 -12.31 -38.89
N LYS A 136 21.34 -11.77 -39.74
CA LYS A 136 21.39 -12.07 -41.19
C LYS A 136 21.37 -10.95 -42.22
N ASP A 137 21.53 -9.68 -41.83
CA ASP A 137 21.69 -8.61 -42.83
C ASP A 137 23.07 -7.94 -42.75
N LYS A 138 24.11 -8.67 -43.20
CA LYS A 138 25.35 -8.05 -43.71
C LYS A 138 25.28 -8.05 -45.24
N VAL A 139 24.77 -6.96 -45.79
CA VAL A 139 24.75 -6.69 -47.24
C VAL A 139 26.18 -6.52 -47.75
N PRO A 140 26.64 -7.24 -48.78
CA PRO A 140 27.89 -6.94 -49.48
C PRO A 140 27.73 -5.68 -50.33
N SER A 141 28.54 -4.67 -50.07
CA SER A 141 28.53 -3.38 -50.77
C SER A 141 29.68 -3.32 -51.79
N ASP A 142 29.48 -3.81 -53.02
CA ASP A 142 30.40 -3.56 -54.13
C ASP A 142 29.60 -3.39 -55.44
N ILE A 143 29.25 -2.14 -55.78
CA ILE A 143 29.01 -1.72 -57.17
C ILE A 143 29.64 -0.34 -57.31
N GLU A 144 30.93 -0.31 -57.64
CA GLU A 144 31.63 0.90 -58.07
C GLU A 144 31.03 1.39 -59.40
N HIS A 145 30.69 2.68 -59.42
CA HIS A 145 30.37 3.47 -60.61
C HIS A 145 31.67 3.99 -61.23
N GLU A 146 31.77 3.95 -62.56
CA GLU A 146 32.57 4.77 -63.54
C GLU A 146 32.90 3.80 -64.69
N ASP A 147 32.49 3.98 -65.96
CA ASP A 147 32.76 5.10 -66.87
C ASP A 147 31.64 5.25 -67.92
N LEU A 148 31.22 6.48 -68.22
CA LEU A 148 30.47 6.80 -69.45
C LEU A 148 31.45 7.39 -70.49
N PRO A 149 31.25 7.11 -71.79
CA PRO A 149 32.33 7.11 -72.78
C PRO A 149 32.64 8.45 -73.47
N SER A 150 33.95 8.59 -73.76
CA SER A 150 34.70 9.28 -74.84
C SER A 150 34.45 10.77 -75.12
#